data_AF-A0A5E4C9K8-F1
#
_entry.id   AF-A0A5E4C9K8-F1
#
_cell.length_a   1.000
_cell.length_b   1.000
_cell.length_c   1.000
_cell.angle_alpha   90.00
_cell.angle_beta   90.00
_cell.angle_gamma   90.00
#
_symmetry.space_group_name_H-M   'P 1'
#
loop_
_entity.id
_entity.type
_entity.pdbx_description
1 polymer ?
#
loop_
_entity_poly.entity_id
_entity_poly.type
_entity_poly.pdbx_seq_one_letter_code
_entity_poly.pdbx_strand_id
1 'polypeptide(L)'
;MQQKSQKKPELLDNEKPAAVVAPITTGSTLKISNYGWDKSDKFVNIYITLWGVHQVPAENVQVHFTERSFDLLVKNLNGKSYSTIVKNLLKPISVEGTSKKVKTVTVLILCRKKAENTLWEYLTQVEKECKEKEKPSHDTETDPSEGLMNVLRKICEDGDDDMKQTINKAWVESREKQGKGDTEF
;
A
#
# COMPACT_ATOMS: atom_id res chain seq x y z
N MET A 1 -34.13 76.41 39.87
CA MET A 1 -34.05 76.77 38.45
C MET A 1 -32.78 76.15 37.87
N GLN A 2 -32.95 75.43 36.75
CA GLN A 2 -32.07 75.36 35.57
C GLN A 2 -30.61 74.86 35.77
N GLN A 3 -30.25 73.67 35.25
CA GLN A 3 -29.70 73.38 33.90
C GLN A 3 -28.22 73.81 33.75
N LYS A 4 -27.28 73.11 33.11
CA LYS A 4 -27.20 71.85 32.34
C LYS A 4 -25.71 71.64 31.97
N SER A 5 -25.25 70.39 31.80
CA SER A 5 -24.31 69.88 30.76
C SER A 5 -23.59 68.64 31.30
N GLN A 6 -24.16 67.44 31.18
CA GLN A 6 -24.15 66.51 30.03
C GLN A 6 -22.74 66.15 29.51
N LYS A 7 -22.25 64.97 29.93
CA LYS A 7 -21.38 64.11 29.13
C LYS A 7 -22.12 62.79 28.90
N LYS A 8 -22.47 62.53 27.64
CA LYS A 8 -23.10 61.33 27.11
C LYS A 8 -22.00 60.29 26.78
N PRO A 9 -22.14 59.00 27.13
CA PRO A 9 -21.34 57.94 26.54
C PRO A 9 -21.94 57.50 25.20
N GLU A 10 -21.10 57.34 24.19
CA GLU A 10 -21.47 56.80 22.89
C GLU A 10 -21.33 55.27 22.95
N LEU A 11 -22.45 54.59 22.68
CA LEU A 11 -22.57 53.14 22.51
C LEU A 11 -22.27 52.80 21.05
N LEU A 12 -21.40 51.81 20.83
CA LEU A 12 -21.36 51.04 19.59
C LEU A 12 -21.51 49.57 19.96
N ASP A 13 -22.73 49.10 19.77
CA ASP A 13 -23.13 47.70 19.80
C ASP A 13 -23.23 47.16 18.37
N ASN A 14 -22.97 45.85 18.23
CA ASN A 14 -23.30 44.95 17.13
C ASN A 14 -22.31 44.96 15.95
N GLU A 15 -21.80 43.83 15.43
CA GLU A 15 -22.36 42.48 15.37
C GLU A 15 -21.25 41.44 15.11
N LYS A 16 -21.40 40.26 15.72
CA LYS A 16 -20.60 39.04 15.52
C LYS A 16 -21.34 38.14 14.52
N PRO A 17 -20.62 37.37 13.68
CA PRO A 17 -20.72 35.91 13.79
C PRO A 17 -19.30 35.33 13.85
N ALA A 18 -18.84 34.79 14.97
CA ALA A 18 -19.08 33.39 15.34
C ALA A 18 -18.62 32.44 14.22
N ALA A 19 -17.31 32.47 13.92
CA ALA A 19 -16.66 31.24 13.52
C ALA A 19 -16.68 30.30 14.73
N VAL A 20 -17.77 29.55 14.86
CA VAL A 20 -17.79 28.30 15.61
C VAL A 20 -16.77 27.42 14.90
N VAL A 21 -15.52 27.45 15.36
CA VAL A 21 -14.55 26.42 15.04
C VAL A 21 -15.13 25.17 15.68
N ALA A 22 -15.86 24.40 14.88
CA ALA A 22 -16.38 23.11 15.28
C ALA A 22 -15.22 22.35 15.93
N PRO A 23 -15.44 21.68 17.07
CA PRO A 23 -14.39 20.89 17.69
C PRO A 23 -13.87 19.93 16.62
N ILE A 24 -12.58 20.03 16.30
CA ILE A 24 -11.89 19.02 15.52
C ILE A 24 -12.07 17.72 16.30
N THR A 25 -13.08 16.97 15.92
CA THR A 25 -13.28 15.63 16.44
C THR A 25 -12.08 14.88 15.90
N THR A 26 -11.06 14.71 16.72
CA THR A 26 -9.88 13.92 16.42
C THR A 26 -10.32 12.46 16.38
N GLY A 27 -11.14 12.13 15.38
CA GLY A 27 -11.61 10.80 15.09
C GLY A 27 -10.41 9.98 14.63
N SER A 28 -10.30 8.78 15.17
CA SER A 28 -9.26 7.81 14.81
C SER A 28 -9.16 7.67 13.29
N THR A 29 -7.97 7.87 12.75
CA THR A 29 -7.72 7.71 11.31
C THR A 29 -7.41 6.24 11.03
N LEU A 30 -8.27 5.60 10.25
CA LEU A 30 -8.12 4.21 9.82
C LEU A 30 -7.17 4.13 8.62
N LYS A 31 -6.24 3.19 8.66
CA LYS A 31 -5.35 2.91 7.53
C LYS A 31 -6.07 1.99 6.54
N ILE A 32 -6.17 2.42 5.28
CA ILE A 32 -6.66 1.59 4.18
C ILE A 32 -5.50 0.75 3.67
N SER A 33 -5.60 -0.56 3.84
CA SER A 33 -4.60 -1.54 3.40
C SER A 33 -4.93 -2.19 2.06
N ASN A 34 -6.21 -2.22 1.67
CA ASN A 34 -6.66 -2.90 0.46
C ASN A 34 -7.06 -1.88 -0.62
N TYR A 35 -6.44 -2.03 -1.79
CA TYR A 35 -6.75 -1.26 -2.99
C TYR A 35 -6.45 -2.13 -4.22
N GLY A 36 -7.19 -1.89 -5.31
CA GLY A 36 -6.89 -2.48 -6.62
C GLY A 36 -6.06 -1.52 -7.44
N TRP A 37 -5.32 -2.01 -8.45
CA TRP A 37 -4.64 -1.15 -9.40
C TRP A 37 -4.59 -1.75 -10.80
N ASP A 38 -4.53 -0.90 -11.82
CA ASP A 38 -4.26 -1.28 -13.20
C ASP A 38 -3.26 -0.30 -13.85
N LYS A 39 -2.87 -0.62 -15.08
CA LYS A 39 -2.01 0.24 -15.89
C LYS A 39 -2.53 0.34 -17.32
N SER A 40 -2.24 1.48 -17.93
CA SER A 40 -2.31 1.75 -19.37
C SER A 40 -0.96 2.27 -19.84
N ASP A 41 -0.83 2.64 -21.11
CA ASP A 41 0.43 3.18 -21.66
C ASP A 41 0.85 4.49 -20.97
N LYS A 42 -0.13 5.30 -20.54
CA LYS A 42 0.09 6.64 -19.98
C LYS A 42 -0.12 6.73 -18.48
N PHE A 43 -0.97 5.89 -17.90
CA PHE A 43 -1.37 5.99 -16.50
C PHE A 43 -1.22 4.68 -15.74
N VAL A 44 -1.04 4.82 -14.43
CA VAL A 44 -1.25 3.78 -13.43
C VAL A 44 -2.45 4.22 -12.59
N ASN A 45 -3.49 3.40 -12.54
CA ASN A 45 -4.75 3.72 -11.88
C ASN A 45 -4.84 2.93 -10.58
N ILE A 46 -5.12 3.59 -9.46
CA ILE A 46 -5.32 2.95 -8.17
C ILE A 46 -6.77 3.17 -7.72
N TYR A 47 -7.46 2.09 -7.39
CA TYR A 47 -8.86 2.04 -6.98
C TYR A 47 -8.95 1.78 -5.49
N ILE A 48 -9.48 2.77 -4.77
CA ILE A 48 -9.65 2.71 -3.33
C ILE A 48 -11.14 2.72 -3.03
N THR A 49 -11.67 1.58 -2.60
CA THR A 49 -13.10 1.41 -2.32
C THR A 49 -13.46 2.07 -1.00
N LEU A 50 -14.24 3.15 -1.07
CA LEU A 50 -14.78 3.91 0.06
C LEU A 50 -16.24 4.27 -0.25
N TRP A 51 -17.17 3.56 0.39
CA TRP A 51 -18.59 3.77 0.13
C TRP A 51 -19.05 5.15 0.60
N GLY A 52 -19.78 5.88 -0.25
CA GLY A 52 -20.32 7.19 0.09
C GLY A 52 -19.29 8.33 0.02
N VAL A 53 -18.08 8.07 -0.47
CA VAL A 53 -17.00 9.08 -0.51
C VAL A 53 -17.32 10.29 -1.39
N HIS A 54 -18.22 10.15 -2.37
CA HIS A 54 -18.73 11.28 -3.16
C HIS A 54 -19.54 12.30 -2.36
N GLN A 55 -20.01 11.96 -1.15
CA GLN A 55 -20.82 12.84 -0.31
C GLN A 55 -19.97 13.73 0.59
N VAL A 56 -18.68 13.41 0.79
CA VAL A 56 -17.81 14.27 1.57
C VAL A 56 -17.36 15.48 0.73
N PRO A 57 -17.18 16.66 1.36
CA PRO A 57 -16.63 17.83 0.69
C PRO A 57 -15.29 17.54 0.00
N ALA A 58 -15.02 18.21 -1.11
CA ALA A 58 -13.80 17.99 -1.89
C ALA A 58 -12.54 18.32 -1.07
N GLU A 59 -12.60 19.28 -0.14
CA GLU A 59 -11.48 19.60 0.76
C GLU A 59 -11.14 18.49 1.75
N ASN A 60 -12.08 17.58 2.01
CA ASN A 60 -11.88 16.45 2.91
C ASN A 60 -11.21 15.27 2.22
N VAL A 61 -11.20 15.22 0.89
CA VAL A 61 -10.46 14.22 0.11
C VAL A 61 -9.15 14.85 -0.34
N GLN A 62 -8.12 14.74 0.50
CA GLN A 62 -6.80 15.31 0.26
C GLN A 62 -5.89 14.26 -0.35
N VAL A 63 -5.15 14.63 -1.40
CA VAL A 63 -4.12 13.76 -1.95
C VAL A 63 -2.88 14.60 -2.15
N HIS A 64 -1.73 14.03 -1.84
CA HIS A 64 -0.45 14.64 -2.15
C HIS A 64 0.42 13.63 -2.90
N PHE A 65 1.05 14.12 -3.96
CA PHE A 65 1.79 13.33 -4.92
C PHE A 65 3.26 13.70 -4.85
N THR A 66 4.12 12.69 -4.88
CA THR A 66 5.55 12.86 -5.13
C THR A 66 5.92 12.10 -6.39
N GLU A 67 7.19 12.19 -6.81
CA GLU A 67 7.66 11.46 -7.98
C GLU A 67 7.50 9.94 -7.84
N ARG A 68 7.53 9.37 -6.63
CA ARG A 68 7.46 7.90 -6.41
C ARG A 68 6.52 7.49 -5.28
N SER A 69 5.62 8.37 -4.86
CA SER A 69 4.65 8.06 -3.82
C SER A 69 3.40 8.90 -3.96
N PHE A 70 2.35 8.46 -3.30
CA PHE A 70 1.21 9.31 -3.01
C PHE A 70 0.67 9.01 -1.62
N ASP A 71 0.06 10.02 -1.03
CA ASP A 71 -0.69 9.93 0.21
C ASP A 71 -2.12 10.43 -0.03
N LEU A 72 -3.09 9.64 0.41
CA LEU A 72 -4.51 9.97 0.37
C LEU A 72 -5.01 10.06 1.81
N LEU A 73 -5.75 11.11 2.10
CA LEU A 73 -6.45 11.33 3.36
C LEU A 73 -7.90 11.72 3.06
N VAL A 74 -8.84 10.92 3.53
CA VAL A 74 -10.28 11.18 3.47
C VAL A 74 -10.77 11.46 4.87
N LYS A 75 -11.15 12.71 5.15
CA LYS A 75 -11.62 13.15 6.47
C LYS A 75 -13.14 13.02 6.57
N ASN A 76 -13.61 12.71 7.78
CA ASN A 76 -15.01 12.77 8.17
C ASN A 76 -15.97 12.00 7.23
N LEU A 77 -15.55 10.84 6.73
CA LEU A 77 -16.42 9.91 6.03
C LEU A 77 -17.15 9.06 7.09
N ASN A 78 -18.46 9.27 7.25
CA ASN A 78 -19.28 8.61 8.28
C ASN A 78 -18.69 8.78 9.71
N GLY A 79 -18.17 9.97 10.02
CA GLY A 79 -17.54 10.28 11.32
C GLY A 79 -16.15 9.67 11.52
N LYS A 80 -15.56 9.03 10.50
CA LYS A 80 -14.22 8.44 10.54
C LYS A 80 -13.32 9.07 9.50
N SER A 81 -12.02 9.08 9.79
CA SER A 81 -11.00 9.46 8.81
C SER A 81 -10.32 8.21 8.27
N TYR A 82 -9.97 8.22 7.00
CA TYR A 82 -9.31 7.12 6.32
C TYR A 82 -8.05 7.63 5.63
N SER A 83 -6.96 6.88 5.69
CA SER A 83 -5.71 7.26 5.03
C SER A 83 -5.06 6.08 4.32
N THR A 84 -4.39 6.35 3.21
CA THR A 84 -3.47 5.38 2.60
C THR A 84 -2.24 6.09 2.11
N ILE A 85 -1.11 5.40 2.19
CA ILE A 85 0.17 5.90 1.69
C ILE A 85 0.81 4.78 0.90
N VAL A 86 1.08 5.03 -0.37
CA VAL A 86 1.84 4.13 -1.23
C VAL A 86 3.19 4.81 -1.48
N LYS A 87 4.25 4.19 -0.96
CA LYS A 87 5.64 4.63 -1.14
C LYS A 87 6.36 3.71 -2.13
N ASN A 88 7.51 4.18 -2.63
CA ASN A 88 8.40 3.38 -3.48
C ASN A 88 7.67 2.80 -4.70
N LEU A 89 6.88 3.61 -5.40
CA LEU A 89 6.29 3.23 -6.69
C LEU A 89 7.40 2.69 -7.60
N LEU A 90 7.07 1.63 -8.33
CA LEU A 90 8.03 0.89 -9.16
C LEU A 90 8.82 1.84 -10.07
N LYS A 91 8.11 2.78 -10.71
CA LYS A 91 8.68 3.78 -11.62
C LYS A 91 8.15 5.18 -11.28
N PRO A 92 8.86 6.24 -11.69
CA PRO A 92 8.46 7.59 -11.35
C PRO A 92 7.22 8.05 -12.12
N ILE A 93 6.45 8.92 -11.48
CA ILE A 93 5.22 9.53 -12.01
C ILE A 93 5.42 11.05 -12.17
N SER A 94 4.65 11.66 -13.07
CA SER A 94 4.59 13.12 -13.25
C SER A 94 3.54 13.69 -12.29
N VAL A 95 3.97 14.55 -11.36
CA VAL A 95 3.05 15.19 -10.39
C VAL A 95 2.02 16.06 -11.10
N GLU A 96 2.41 16.81 -12.13
CA GLU A 96 1.53 17.71 -12.88
C GLU A 96 0.41 17.00 -13.64
N GLY A 97 0.67 15.78 -14.13
CA GLY A 97 -0.31 14.99 -14.86
C GLY A 97 -1.11 14.03 -13.98
N THR A 98 -0.78 13.94 -12.69
CA THR A 98 -1.40 13.01 -11.76
C THR A 98 -2.59 13.68 -11.07
N SER A 99 -3.70 12.96 -10.94
CA SER A 99 -4.95 13.52 -10.42
C SER A 99 -5.76 12.49 -9.63
N LYS A 100 -6.79 12.97 -8.93
CA LYS A 100 -7.78 12.12 -8.23
C LYS A 100 -9.16 12.32 -8.83
N LYS A 101 -9.95 11.25 -8.89
CA LYS A 101 -11.38 11.28 -9.25
C LYS A 101 -12.18 10.59 -8.16
N VAL A 102 -13.16 11.29 -7.60
CA VAL A 102 -14.05 10.74 -6.58
C VAL A 102 -15.31 10.22 -7.28
N LYS A 103 -15.64 8.95 -7.07
CA LYS A 103 -16.87 8.30 -7.53
C LYS A 103 -17.72 7.88 -6.33
N THR A 104 -18.92 7.36 -6.60
CA THR A 104 -19.89 6.98 -5.56
C THR A 104 -19.30 6.07 -4.48
N VAL A 105 -18.52 5.07 -4.90
CA VAL A 105 -17.99 3.98 -4.08
C VAL A 105 -16.46 3.94 -4.08
N THR A 106 -15.80 4.74 -4.91
CA THR A 106 -14.37 4.58 -5.18
C THR A 106 -13.68 5.92 -5.31
N VAL A 107 -12.51 6.06 -4.69
CA VAL A 107 -11.54 7.10 -5.02
C VAL A 107 -10.56 6.51 -6.02
N LEU A 108 -10.53 7.07 -7.22
CA LEU A 108 -9.60 6.69 -8.27
C LEU A 108 -8.42 7.66 -8.26
N ILE A 109 -7.21 7.13 -8.06
CA ILE A 109 -5.96 7.88 -8.16
C ILE A 109 -5.36 7.58 -9.54
N LEU A 110 -5.22 8.61 -10.37
CA LEU A 110 -4.68 8.50 -11.73
C LEU A 110 -3.24 9.03 -11.72
N CYS A 111 -2.28 8.14 -11.62
CA CYS A 111 -0.87 8.47 -11.65
C CYS A 111 -0.36 8.50 -13.09
N ARG A 112 -0.02 9.67 -13.62
CA ARG A 112 0.59 9.79 -14.95
C ARG A 112 2.02 9.28 -14.91
N LYS A 113 2.36 8.32 -15.76
CA LYS A 113 3.74 7.82 -15.88
C LYS A 113 4.66 8.95 -16.34
N LYS A 114 5.84 9.07 -15.73
CA LYS A 114 6.86 10.06 -16.16
C LYS A 114 7.45 9.69 -17.52
N ALA A 115 7.63 8.40 -17.78
CA ALA A 115 7.97 7.84 -19.09
C ALA A 115 6.80 7.03 -19.64
N GLU A 116 6.26 7.47 -20.78
CA GLU A 116 5.17 6.76 -21.48
C GLU A 116 5.65 5.39 -21.99
N ASN A 117 4.72 4.47 -22.21
CA ASN A 117 4.99 3.09 -22.70
C ASN A 117 5.89 2.25 -21.79
N THR A 118 6.05 2.66 -20.53
CA THR A 118 6.88 1.90 -19.59
C THR A 118 6.07 0.77 -18.96
N LEU A 119 6.64 -0.44 -18.94
CA LEU A 119 6.06 -1.61 -18.29
C LEU A 119 6.06 -1.45 -16.76
N TRP A 120 4.93 -1.78 -16.13
CA TRP A 120 4.74 -1.83 -14.69
C TRP A 120 4.25 -3.21 -14.27
N GLU A 121 5.15 -4.12 -13.89
CA GLU A 121 4.78 -5.48 -13.48
C GLU A 121 4.25 -5.54 -12.04
N TYR A 122 4.67 -4.58 -11.22
CA TYR A 122 4.30 -4.42 -9.82
C TYR A 122 3.94 -2.95 -9.57
N LEU A 123 3.22 -2.67 -8.49
CA LEU A 123 2.92 -1.28 -8.13
C LEU A 123 4.11 -0.64 -7.43
N THR A 124 4.76 -1.40 -6.55
CA THR A 124 5.88 -0.93 -5.73
C THR A 124 7.16 -1.71 -5.98
N GLN A 125 8.31 -1.10 -5.69
CA GLN A 125 9.61 -1.77 -5.72
C GLN A 125 9.68 -2.91 -4.70
N VAL A 126 9.06 -2.70 -3.53
CA VAL A 126 9.03 -3.71 -2.45
C VAL A 126 8.31 -4.97 -2.90
N GLU A 127 7.16 -4.86 -3.58
CA GLU A 127 6.47 -6.02 -4.16
C GLU A 127 7.35 -6.80 -5.14
N LYS A 128 8.08 -6.09 -6.00
CA LYS A 128 9.02 -6.72 -6.94
C LYS A 128 10.11 -7.49 -6.19
N GLU A 129 10.77 -6.85 -5.23
CA GLU A 129 11.86 -7.46 -4.46
C GLU A 129 11.40 -8.67 -3.65
N CYS A 130 10.22 -8.61 -3.03
CA CYS A 130 9.62 -9.75 -2.33
C CYS A 130 9.38 -10.92 -3.29
N LYS A 131 8.78 -10.65 -4.46
CA LYS A 131 8.50 -11.68 -5.47
C LYS A 131 9.76 -12.25 -6.12
N GLU A 132 10.82 -11.46 -6.22
CA GLU A 132 12.12 -11.91 -6.75
C GLU A 132 12.85 -12.81 -5.75
N LYS A 133 12.76 -12.52 -4.45
CA LYS A 133 13.31 -13.37 -3.36
C LYS A 133 12.54 -14.68 -3.16
N GLU A 134 11.25 -14.69 -3.48
CA GLU A 134 10.42 -15.90 -3.43
C GLU A 134 10.72 -16.88 -4.58
N LYS A 135 11.28 -16.39 -5.70
CA LYS A 135 11.73 -17.29 -6.77
C LYS A 135 12.96 -18.05 -6.24
N PRO A 136 12.94 -19.40 -6.20
CA PRO A 136 14.16 -20.16 -5.95
C PRO A 136 15.20 -19.70 -6.97
N SER A 137 16.42 -19.38 -6.53
CA SER A 137 17.50 -19.07 -7.46
C SER A 137 17.68 -20.28 -8.37
N HIS A 138 17.22 -20.17 -9.61
CA HIS A 138 17.58 -21.12 -10.63
C HIS A 138 18.98 -20.68 -11.10
N ASP A 139 19.99 -21.09 -10.35
CA ASP A 139 21.35 -21.09 -10.86
C ASP A 139 21.38 -22.16 -11.93
N THR A 140 21.13 -21.75 -13.17
CA THR A 140 21.14 -22.61 -14.37
C THR A 140 22.56 -22.99 -14.80
N GLU A 141 23.54 -22.84 -13.92
CA GLU A 141 24.96 -23.13 -14.13
C GLU A 141 25.52 -23.99 -12.99
N THR A 142 24.67 -24.82 -12.38
CA THR A 142 25.13 -25.77 -11.37
C THR A 142 24.54 -27.13 -11.68
N ASP A 143 25.44 -28.12 -11.74
CA ASP A 143 25.19 -29.52 -12.03
C ASP A 143 23.87 -30.00 -11.40
N PRO A 144 22.99 -30.74 -12.13
CA PRO A 144 21.68 -31.16 -11.63
C PRO A 144 21.73 -31.88 -10.26
N SER A 145 22.90 -32.40 -9.88
CA SER A 145 23.19 -32.97 -8.55
C SER A 145 23.32 -31.93 -7.42
N GLU A 146 23.93 -30.76 -7.67
CA GLU A 146 24.08 -29.66 -6.69
C GLU A 146 22.81 -28.83 -6.54
N GLY A 147 22.09 -28.60 -7.64
CA GLY A 147 20.79 -27.93 -7.63
C GLY A 147 19.78 -28.65 -6.73
N LEU A 148 19.82 -29.99 -6.73
CA LEU A 148 18.99 -30.81 -5.85
C LEU A 148 19.41 -30.67 -4.37
N MET A 149 20.70 -30.64 -4.05
CA MET A 149 21.19 -30.45 -2.68
C MET A 149 20.83 -29.08 -2.10
N ASN A 150 20.84 -28.03 -2.91
CA ASN A 150 20.46 -26.68 -2.45
C ASN A 150 18.95 -26.58 -2.17
N VAL A 151 18.13 -27.21 -3.01
CA VAL A 151 16.67 -27.32 -2.78
C VAL A 151 16.38 -28.14 -1.51
N LEU A 152 17.03 -29.29 -1.34
CA LEU A 152 16.86 -30.14 -0.16
C LEU A 152 17.33 -29.46 1.14
N ARG A 153 18.44 -28.72 1.11
CA ARG A 153 18.95 -27.96 2.26
C ARG A 153 17.94 -26.89 2.71
N LYS A 154 17.41 -26.13 1.75
CA LYS A 154 16.41 -25.10 2.01
C LYS A 154 15.11 -25.68 2.59
N ILE A 155 14.69 -26.85 2.11
CA ILE A 155 13.53 -27.57 2.68
C ILE A 155 13.81 -28.06 4.12
N CYS A 156 15.03 -28.52 4.40
CA CYS A 156 15.45 -28.91 5.75
C CYS A 156 15.62 -27.72 6.72
N GLU A 157 15.90 -26.52 6.22
CA GLU A 157 16.04 -25.31 7.04
C GLU A 157 14.68 -24.66 7.36
N ASP A 158 13.73 -24.69 6.41
CA ASP A 158 12.41 -24.05 6.52
C ASP A 158 11.28 -24.99 7.01
N GLY A 159 11.47 -26.32 6.94
CA GLY A 159 10.42 -27.31 7.25
C GLY A 159 10.28 -27.65 8.74
N ASP A 160 9.04 -27.90 9.17
CA ASP A 160 8.67 -28.49 10.46
C ASP A 160 9.39 -29.86 10.68
N ASP A 161 9.63 -30.24 11.94
CA ASP A 161 10.53 -31.34 12.35
C ASP A 161 10.15 -32.70 11.69
N ASP A 162 8.86 -32.90 11.42
CA ASP A 162 8.29 -34.09 10.80
C ASP A 162 8.71 -34.28 9.32
N MET A 163 8.85 -33.16 8.59
CA MET A 163 9.30 -33.18 7.20
C MET A 163 10.80 -33.47 7.10
N LYS A 164 11.60 -32.97 8.06
CA LYS A 164 13.03 -33.29 8.17
C LYS A 164 13.26 -34.77 8.46
N GLN A 165 12.45 -35.35 9.35
CA GLN A 165 12.53 -36.77 9.67
C GLN A 165 12.21 -37.64 8.43
N THR A 166 11.20 -37.26 7.65
CA THR A 166 10.80 -37.98 6.43
C THR A 166 11.90 -37.94 5.35
N ILE A 167 12.54 -36.78 5.14
CA ILE A 167 13.64 -36.64 4.17
C ILE A 167 14.88 -37.42 4.62
N ASN A 168 15.25 -37.33 5.91
CA ASN A 168 16.36 -38.10 6.47
C ASN A 168 16.11 -39.60 6.36
N LYS A 169 14.88 -40.06 6.63
CA LYS A 169 14.50 -41.46 6.50
C LYS A 169 14.59 -41.95 5.05
N ALA A 170 14.11 -41.16 4.09
CA ALA A 170 14.20 -41.49 2.67
C ALA A 170 15.66 -41.53 2.16
N TRP A 171 16.53 -40.66 2.65
CA TRP A 171 17.97 -40.67 2.34
C TRP A 171 18.67 -41.91 2.89
N VAL A 172 18.39 -42.28 4.15
CA VAL A 172 18.94 -43.50 4.76
C VAL A 172 18.43 -44.74 4.02
N GLU A 173 17.12 -44.83 3.74
CA GLU A 173 16.53 -45.96 3.00
C GLU A 173 17.06 -46.06 1.57
N SER A 174 17.31 -44.93 0.89
CA SER A 174 17.91 -44.92 -0.45
C SER A 174 19.37 -45.38 -0.45
N ARG A 175 20.14 -45.01 0.59
CA ARG A 175 21.55 -45.41 0.74
C ARG A 175 21.69 -46.87 1.15
N GLU A 176 20.77 -47.37 1.98
CA GLU A 176 20.70 -48.79 2.35
C GLU A 176 20.25 -49.68 1.19
N LYS A 177 19.35 -49.20 0.31
CA LYS A 177 18.98 -49.92 -0.92
C LYS A 177 20.11 -49.96 -1.96
N GLN A 178 20.93 -48.90 -2.04
CA GLN A 178 22.14 -48.92 -2.87
C GLN A 178 23.23 -49.87 -2.33
N GLY A 179 23.20 -50.20 -1.03
CA GLY A 179 24.13 -51.15 -0.41
C GLY A 179 23.69 -52.63 -0.45
N LYS A 180 22.49 -52.93 -0.97
CA LYS A 180 21.89 -54.28 -0.96
C LYS A 180 21.41 -54.78 -2.32
N GLY A 181 21.90 -54.18 -3.41
CA GLY A 181 21.56 -54.59 -4.77
C GLY A 181 22.79 -54.98 -5.58
N ASP A 182 23.51 -56.02 -5.16
CA ASP A 182 24.39 -56.84 -6.01
C ASP A 182 24.76 -58.15 -5.30
N THR A 183 23.74 -58.93 -4.89
CA THR A 183 23.91 -60.38 -4.78
C THR A 183 22.59 -61.03 -5.18
N GLU A 184 22.54 -61.60 -6.38
CA GLU A 184 21.96 -62.93 -6.66
C GLU A 184 22.16 -63.28 -8.15
N PHE A 185 23.01 -64.29 -8.37
CA PHE A 185 22.82 -65.31 -9.42
C PHE A 185 21.74 -66.27 -8.93
#